data_AF-A0A357MM28-F1
#
_entry.id   AF-A0A357MM28-F1
#
_cell.length_a   1.000
_cell.length_b   1.000
_cell.length_c   1.000
_cell.angle_alpha   90.00
_cell.angle_beta   90.00
_cell.angle_gamma   90.00
#
_symmetry.space_group_name_H-M   'P 1'
#
loop_
_entity.id
_entity.type
_entity.pdbx_description
1 polymer ?
#
loop_
_entity_poly.entity_id
_entity_poly.type
_entity_poly.pdbx_seq_one_letter_code
_entity_poly.pdbx_strand_id
1 'polypeptide(L)' 'QLIREWNGVEHTVTVLKDGFDWQGRKYKSLSGVAREITGTRWNGYRFFGLQTRSREV' A
#
# COMPACT_ATOMS: atom_id res chain seq x y z
N GLN A 1 -3.17 9.41 -0.62
CA GLN A 1 -3.14 8.32 0.37
C GLN A 1 -3.74 7.08 -0.28
N LEU A 2 -3.39 5.88 0.17
CA LEU A 2 -3.86 4.60 -0.37
C LEU A 2 -4.62 3.88 0.74
N ILE A 3 -5.76 3.29 0.40
CA ILE A 3 -6.61 2.58 1.36
C ILE A 3 -6.77 1.16 0.86
N ARG A 4 -6.63 0.19 1.76
CA ARG A 4 -6.82 -1.23 1.44
C ARG A 4 -7.44 -1.97 2.62
N GLU A 5 -8.58 -2.59 2.39
CA GLU A 5 -9.12 -3.58 3.33
C GLU A 5 -8.38 -4.92 3.18
N TRP A 6 -7.93 -5.47 4.30
CA TRP A 6 -7.36 -6.82 4.37
C TRP A 6 -7.77 -7.49 5.68
N ASN A 7 -8.27 -8.73 5.58
CA ASN A 7 -8.73 -9.51 6.73
C ASN A 7 -9.74 -8.77 7.64
N GLY A 8 -10.64 -7.98 7.03
CA GLY A 8 -11.64 -7.18 7.74
C GLY A 8 -11.09 -5.92 8.43
N VAL A 9 -9.82 -5.57 8.19
CA VAL A 9 -9.19 -4.34 8.72
C VAL A 9 -8.86 -3.41 7.58
N GLU A 10 -9.26 -2.14 7.72
CA GLU A 10 -8.87 -1.08 6.79
C GLU A 10 -7.45 -0.60 7.09
N HIS A 11 -6.57 -0.68 6.08
CA HIS A 11 -5.20 -0.19 6.14
C HIS A 11 -5.04 1.06 5.29
N THR A 12 -4.80 2.18 5.96
CA THR A 12 -4.53 3.47 5.32
C THR A 12 -3.04 3.76 5.29
N VAL A 13 -2.52 3.98 4.08
CA VAL A 13 -1.11 4.25 3.81
C VAL A 13 -0.98 5.66 3.23
N THR A 14 -0.19 6.49 3.90
CA THR A 14 0.12 7.83 3.41
C THR A 14 1.35 7.78 2.53
N VAL A 15 1.26 8.34 1.32
CA VAL A 15 2.41 8.45 0.43
C VAL A 15 3.22 9.66 0.86
N LEU A 16 4.50 9.45 1.16
CA LEU A 16 5.47 10.49 1.48
C LEU A 16 6.38 10.72 0.28
N LYS A 17 7.11 11.84 0.28
CA LYS A 17 8.09 12.15 -0.78
C LYS A 17 9.16 11.07 -0.93
N ASP A 18 9.59 10.49 0.20
CA ASP A 18 10.70 9.53 0.27
C ASP A 18 10.26 8.10 0.66
N GLY A 19 8.95 7.81 0.60
CA GLY A 19 8.43 6.49 0.98
C GLY A 19 6.95 6.49 1.33
N PHE A 20 6.58 5.68 2.32
CA PHE A 20 5.19 5.43 2.72
C PHE A 20 5.08 5.42 4.23
N ASP A 21 4.04 6.03 4.79
CA ASP A 21 3.69 5.91 6.20
C ASP A 21 2.47 5.01 6.35
N TRP A 22 2.55 4.04 7.24
CA TRP A 22 1.44 3.17 7.61
C TRP A 22 1.38 3.07 9.12
N GLN A 23 0.27 3.53 9.71
CA GLN A 23 0.08 3.56 11.17
C GLN A 23 1.23 4.26 11.93
N GLY A 24 1.81 5.32 11.35
CA GLY A 24 2.94 6.06 11.95
C GLY A 24 4.31 5.39 11.78
N ARG A 25 4.38 4.27 11.05
CA ARG A 25 5.64 3.62 10.67
C ARG A 25 5.99 3.97 9.23
N LYS A 26 7.24 4.41 9.02
CA LYS A 26 7.78 4.71 7.70
C LYS A 26 8.35 3.46 7.01
N TYR A 27 7.96 3.26 5.76
CA TYR A 27 8.38 2.19 4.88
C TYR A 27 9.01 2.76 3.60
N LYS A 28 10.06 2.10 3.12
CA LYS A 28 10.76 2.48 1.88
C LYS A 28 10.02 2.09 0.61
N SER A 29 9.01 1.20 0.70
CA SER A 29 8.25 0.73 -0.46
C SER A 29 6.90 0.14 -0.07
N LEU A 30 5.93 0.18 -1.00
CA LEU A 30 4.62 -0.45 -0.83
C LEU A 30 4.69 -1.96 -0.64
N SER A 31 5.67 -2.63 -1.25
CA SER A 31 5.87 -4.07 -1.03
C SER A 31 6.30 -4.36 0.41
N GLY A 32 6.99 -3.42 1.07
CA GLY A 32 7.28 -3.49 2.50
C GLY A 32 6.00 -3.41 3.34
N VAL A 33 5.13 -2.44 3.04
CA VAL A 33 3.83 -2.30 3.72
C VAL A 33 2.94 -3.52 3.48
N ALA A 34 2.82 -3.97 2.22
CA ALA A 34 2.00 -5.13 1.85
C ALA A 34 2.49 -6.41 2.54
N ARG A 35 3.81 -6.58 2.70
CA ARG A 35 4.37 -7.70 3.45
C ARG A 35 4.05 -7.65 4.93
N GLU A 36 4.06 -6.45 5.52
CA GLU A 36 3.71 -6.28 6.93
C GLU A 36 2.23 -6.60 7.17
N ILE A 37 1.35 -6.20 6.24
CA ILE A 37 -0.10 -6.48 6.32
C ILE A 37 -0.42 -7.96 6.10
N THR A 38 0.19 -8.58 5.08
CA THR A 38 -0.17 -9.94 4.63
C THR A 38 0.74 -11.05 5.18
N GLY A 39 1.85 -10.69 5.83
CA GLY A 39 2.90 -11.63 6.25
C GLY A 39 3.71 -12.28 5.11
N THR A 40 3.32 -12.05 3.85
CA THR A 40 3.89 -12.71 2.66
C THR A 40 4.39 -11.68 1.65
N ARG A 41 5.30 -12.09 0.75
CA ARG A 41 5.82 -11.18 -0.28
C ARG A 41 4.74 -10.92 -1.34
N TRP A 42 4.21 -9.71 -1.34
CA TRP A 42 3.28 -9.22 -2.37
C TRP A 42 3.91 -8.11 -3.20
N ASN A 43 3.46 -7.99 -4.46
CA ASN A 43 3.70 -6.78 -5.23
C ASN A 43 2.82 -5.66 -4.62
N GLY A 44 3.45 -4.70 -3.94
CA GLY A 44 2.74 -3.64 -3.24
C GLY A 44 1.81 -2.83 -4.15
N TYR A 45 2.23 -2.51 -5.38
CA TYR A 45 1.37 -1.79 -6.32
C TYR A 45 0.10 -2.57 -6.65
N ARG A 46 0.19 -3.89 -6.88
CA ARG A 46 -0.99 -4.72 -7.10
C ARG A 46 -1.86 -4.85 -5.85
N PHE A 47 -1.23 -5.01 -4.69
CA PHE A 47 -1.94 -5.11 -3.41
C PHE A 47 -2.78 -3.86 -3.11
N PHE A 48 -2.25 -2.67 -3.42
CA PHE A 48 -2.94 -1.40 -3.27
C PHE A 48 -3.74 -0.97 -4.51
N GLY A 49 -3.93 -1.84 -5.51
CA GLY A 49 -4.73 -1.53 -6.69
C GLY A 49 -4.16 -0.44 -7.59
N LEU A 50 -2.86 -0.14 -7.50
CA LEU A 50 -2.14 0.88 -8.27
C LEU A 50 -1.76 0.44 -9.69
N GLN A 51 -2.32 -0.65 -10.20
CA GLN A 51 -2.14 -0.98 -11.60
C GLN A 51 -2.81 0.10 -12.44
N THR A 52 -2.03 0.74 -13.32
CA THR A 52 -2.44 1.83 -14.21
C THR A 52 -3.83 1.57 -14.76
N ARG A 53 -4.83 2.23 -14.17
CA ARG A 53 -6.08 2.46 -14.88
C ARG A 53 -5.79 3.65 -15.76
N SER A 54 -5.21 3.37 -16.92
CA SER A 54 -5.25 4.28 -18.06
C SER A 54 -6.71 4.36 -18.50
N ARG A 55 -7.54 5.14 -17.78
CA ARG A 55 -8.79 5.69 -18.33
C ARG A 55 -9.39 6.74 -17.40
N GLU A 56 -9.02 7.99 -17.65
CA GLU A 56 -9.99 9.07 -17.75
C GLU A 56 -9.72 9.76 -19.10
N VAL A 57 -10.56 9.43 -20.07
CA VAL A 57 -10.84 10.20 -21.30
C VAL A 57 -12.30 10.55 -21.26
#